data_AF-A0A0W0SK20-F1
#
_entry.id   AF-A0A0W0SK20-F1
#
_cell.length_a   1.000
_cell.length_b   1.000
_cell.length_c   1.000
_cell.angle_alpha   90.00
_cell.angle_beta   90.00
_cell.angle_gamma   90.00
#
_symmetry.space_group_name_H-M   'P 1'
#
loop_
_entity.id
_entity.type
_entity.pdbx_description
1 polymer ?
#
loop_
_entity_poly.entity_id
_entity_poly.type
_entity_poly.pdbx_seq_one_letter_code
_entity_poly.pdbx_strand_id
1 'polypeptide(L)'
;MDPQQLKQVIAEDMKTIKMLNPEIIPARVYYGGLLKGVFNGVWLMSIILFLTLCYVMSDDKESVSFSTLFIDSGVTALFLSTVAMLILLNPISFFVQFQFHLEKKLKTGALIRKKCSHISMVFFGVFASFCILFGSYASGQQIFFLLALSFFLSLGATH
;
A
#
# COMPACT_ATOMS: atom_id res chain seq x y z
N MET A 1 16.09 20.97 5.37
CA MET A 1 17.41 20.85 4.71
C MET A 1 17.42 21.88 3.61
N ASP A 2 18.47 22.69 3.52
CA ASP A 2 18.54 23.74 2.52
C ASP A 2 18.65 23.14 1.09
N PRO A 3 18.00 23.70 0.05
CA PRO A 3 18.00 23.13 -1.29
C PRO A 3 19.39 22.99 -1.91
N GLN A 4 20.34 23.87 -1.57
CA GLN A 4 21.71 23.80 -2.09
C GLN A 4 22.48 22.64 -1.43
N GLN A 5 22.29 22.44 -0.13
CA GLN A 5 22.86 21.30 0.60
C GLN A 5 22.28 19.96 0.10
N LEU A 6 20.98 19.90 -0.21
CA LEU A 6 20.36 18.70 -0.77
C LEU A 6 20.97 18.31 -2.13
N LYS A 7 21.22 19.29 -3.00
CA LYS A 7 21.87 19.04 -4.31
C LYS A 7 23.29 18.47 -4.17
N GLN A 8 24.08 18.99 -3.22
CA GLN A 8 25.43 18.47 -2.97
C GLN A 8 25.40 17.01 -2.48
N VAL A 9 24.50 16.70 -1.55
CA VAL A 9 24.37 15.34 -1.02
C VAL A 9 23.87 14.36 -2.09
N ILE A 10 22.98 14.78 -2.98
CA ILE A 10 22.56 13.97 -4.14
C ILE A 10 23.73 13.72 -5.10
N ALA A 11 24.59 14.72 -5.35
CA ALA A 11 25.75 14.56 -6.21
C ALA A 11 26.79 13.58 -5.62
N GLU A 12 26.96 13.58 -4.30
CA GLU A 12 27.78 12.59 -3.59
C GLU A 12 27.16 11.19 -3.65
N ASP A 13 25.86 11.06 -3.38
CA ASP A 13 25.12 9.80 -3.48
C ASP A 13 25.21 9.20 -4.90
N MET A 14 25.13 10.03 -5.95
CA MET A 14 25.35 9.59 -7.34
C MET A 14 26.76 9.03 -7.60
N LYS A 15 27.80 9.60 -6.98
CA LYS A 15 29.16 9.05 -7.08
C LYS A 15 29.27 7.71 -6.37
N THR A 16 28.66 7.59 -5.19
CA THR A 16 28.61 6.34 -4.41
C THR A 16 27.87 5.24 -5.16
N ILE A 17 26.74 5.55 -5.80
CA ILE A 17 25.98 4.58 -6.62
C ILE A 17 26.83 4.05 -7.77
N LYS A 18 27.60 4.90 -8.44
CA LYS A 18 28.50 4.47 -9.54
C LYS A 18 29.62 3.54 -9.10
N MET A 19 30.00 3.60 -7.82
CA MET A 19 31.04 2.75 -7.22
C MET A 19 30.46 1.58 -6.43
N LEU A 20 29.13 1.44 -6.39
CA LEU A 20 28.47 0.40 -5.62
C LEU A 20 28.64 -0.96 -6.31
N ASN A 21 29.25 -1.91 -5.61
CA ASN A 21 29.18 -3.32 -6.00
C ASN A 21 27.98 -3.95 -5.26
N PRO A 22 26.87 -4.28 -5.95
CA PRO A 22 25.69 -4.80 -5.29
C PRO A 22 25.96 -6.20 -4.71
N GLU A 23 25.91 -6.31 -3.40
CA GLU A 23 25.99 -7.59 -2.68
C GLU A 23 24.75 -8.43 -2.97
N ILE A 24 24.89 -9.76 -3.09
CA ILE A 24 23.74 -10.66 -3.26
C ILE A 24 22.86 -10.57 -2.01
N ILE A 25 21.58 -10.23 -2.19
CA ILE A 25 20.63 -10.18 -1.07
C ILE A 25 20.39 -11.59 -0.54
N PRO A 26 20.58 -11.87 0.77
CA PRO A 26 20.20 -13.15 1.33
C PRO A 26 18.69 -13.39 1.16
N ALA A 27 18.30 -14.57 0.67
CA ALA A 27 16.91 -14.91 0.38
C ALA A 27 15.98 -14.66 1.58
N ARG A 28 16.43 -15.00 2.80
CA ARG A 28 15.68 -14.76 4.05
C ARG A 28 15.35 -13.28 4.26
N VAL A 29 16.27 -12.38 3.91
CA VAL A 29 16.08 -10.93 4.08
C VAL A 29 15.12 -10.41 3.01
N TYR A 30 15.31 -10.81 1.76
CA TYR A 30 14.46 -10.41 0.65
C TYR A 30 13.02 -10.88 0.85
N TYR A 31 12.79 -12.20 0.94
CA TYR A 31 11.45 -12.76 1.07
C TYR A 31 10.81 -12.40 2.43
N GLY A 32 11.60 -12.27 3.50
CA GLY A 32 11.09 -11.81 4.79
C GLY A 32 10.59 -10.37 4.76
N GLY A 33 11.33 -9.46 4.12
CA GLY A 33 10.90 -8.07 3.93
C GLY A 33 9.65 -7.98 3.05
N LEU A 34 9.61 -8.78 1.98
CA LEU A 34 8.52 -8.81 1.02
C LEU A 34 7.23 -9.38 1.66
N LEU A 35 7.35 -10.48 2.41
CA LEU A 35 6.24 -11.06 3.18
C LEU A 35 5.70 -10.06 4.21
N LYS A 36 6.59 -9.37 4.93
CA LYS A 36 6.19 -8.36 5.92
C LYS A 36 5.43 -7.19 5.27
N GLY A 37 5.91 -6.70 4.12
CA GLY A 37 5.25 -5.63 3.37
C GLY A 37 3.87 -6.04 2.88
N VAL A 38 3.78 -7.21 2.24
CA VAL A 38 2.51 -7.78 1.75
C VAL A 38 1.54 -7.99 2.91
N PHE A 39 1.95 -8.69 3.97
CA PHE A 39 1.08 -9.02 5.09
C PHE A 39 0.52 -7.77 5.78
N ASN A 40 1.38 -6.78 6.05
CA ASN A 40 0.96 -5.54 6.71
C ASN A 40 -0.10 -4.79 5.91
N GLY A 41 0.07 -4.66 4.61
CA GLY A 41 -0.92 -3.93 3.84
C GLY A 41 -2.10 -4.79 3.37
N VAL A 42 -2.00 -6.13 3.29
CA VAL A 42 -3.19 -7.01 3.20
C VAL A 42 -4.07 -6.72 4.41
N TRP A 43 -3.48 -6.71 5.61
CA TRP A 43 -4.22 -6.44 6.85
C TRP A 43 -4.87 -5.06 6.83
N LEU A 44 -4.12 -4.02 6.48
CA LEU A 44 -4.62 -2.64 6.45
C LEU A 44 -5.72 -2.43 5.39
N MET A 45 -5.52 -2.94 4.17
CA MET A 45 -6.54 -2.93 3.11
C MET A 45 -7.79 -3.69 3.56
N SER A 46 -7.61 -4.86 4.19
CA SER A 46 -8.71 -5.73 4.58
C SER A 46 -9.60 -5.04 5.61
N ILE A 47 -9.01 -4.33 6.57
CA ILE A 47 -9.81 -3.57 7.56
C ILE A 47 -10.64 -2.48 6.88
N ILE A 48 -10.04 -1.70 5.97
CA ILE A 48 -10.76 -0.62 5.27
C ILE A 48 -11.91 -1.21 4.44
N LEU A 49 -11.62 -2.22 3.62
CA LEU A 49 -12.59 -2.88 2.76
C LEU A 49 -13.70 -3.57 3.58
N PHE A 50 -13.33 -4.25 4.65
CA PHE A 50 -14.26 -4.95 5.53
C PHE A 50 -15.28 -3.99 6.15
N LEU A 51 -14.83 -2.85 6.66
CA LEU A 51 -15.70 -1.83 7.24
C LEU A 51 -16.64 -1.25 6.19
N THR A 52 -16.14 -0.97 5.00
CA THR A 52 -16.97 -0.45 3.89
C THR A 52 -18.00 -1.47 3.42
N LEU A 53 -17.62 -2.73 3.25
CA LEU A 53 -18.53 -3.79 2.83
C LEU A 53 -19.61 -4.06 3.88
N CYS A 54 -19.22 -4.13 5.16
CA CYS A 54 -20.19 -4.26 6.26
C CYS A 54 -21.20 -3.12 6.26
N TYR A 55 -20.74 -1.88 6.06
CA TYR A 55 -21.62 -0.72 6.02
C TYR A 55 -22.63 -0.81 4.87
N VAL A 56 -22.15 -1.01 3.64
CA VAL A 56 -23.01 -1.06 2.44
C VAL A 56 -23.99 -2.24 2.49
N MET A 57 -23.53 -3.42 2.88
CA MET A 57 -24.37 -4.62 2.91
C MET A 57 -25.34 -4.63 4.10
N SER A 58 -25.11 -3.81 5.13
CA SER A 58 -26.07 -3.65 6.24
C SER A 58 -27.26 -2.74 5.91
N ASP A 59 -27.09 -1.86 4.92
CA ASP A 59 -28.12 -0.91 4.48
C ASP A 59 -28.97 -1.46 3.32
N ASP A 60 -28.67 -2.68 2.86
CA ASP A 60 -29.49 -3.36 1.86
C ASP A 60 -30.86 -3.75 2.42
N LYS A 61 -31.87 -3.72 1.54
CA LYS A 61 -33.29 -3.89 1.91
C LYS A 61 -33.64 -5.30 2.42
N GLU A 62 -32.77 -6.27 2.19
CA GLU A 62 -32.95 -7.63 2.68
C GLU A 62 -32.27 -7.79 4.05
N SER A 63 -33.01 -8.33 5.01
CA SER A 63 -32.47 -8.58 6.35
C SER A 63 -31.43 -9.70 6.28
N VAL A 64 -30.16 -9.34 6.22
CA VAL A 64 -29.03 -10.28 6.29
C VAL A 64 -28.68 -10.55 7.75
N SER A 65 -28.44 -11.82 8.11
CA SER A 65 -27.92 -12.16 9.42
C SER A 65 -26.54 -11.53 9.64
N PHE A 66 -26.31 -10.97 10.83
CA PHE A 66 -25.01 -10.38 11.20
C PHE A 66 -23.84 -11.35 10.97
N SER A 67 -24.04 -12.64 11.22
CA SER A 67 -23.00 -13.67 11.00
C SER A 67 -22.62 -13.81 9.52
N THR A 68 -23.62 -13.82 8.62
CA THR A 68 -23.41 -13.91 7.17
C THR A 68 -22.72 -12.66 6.66
N LEU A 69 -23.20 -11.49 7.07
CA LEU A 69 -22.58 -10.21 6.70
C LEU A 69 -21.11 -10.13 7.13
N PHE A 70 -20.79 -10.56 8.35
CA PHE A 70 -19.42 -10.56 8.86
C PHE A 70 -18.51 -11.51 8.08
N ILE A 71 -18.97 -12.74 7.82
CA ILE A 71 -18.17 -13.75 7.09
C ILE A 71 -17.97 -13.32 5.63
N ASP A 72 -19.03 -12.93 4.94
CA ASP A 72 -18.97 -12.61 3.50
C ASP A 72 -18.15 -11.34 3.26
N SER A 73 -18.37 -10.30 4.08
CA SER A 73 -17.55 -9.08 4.02
C SER A 73 -16.10 -9.36 4.35
N GLY A 74 -15.84 -10.22 5.35
CA GLY A 74 -14.49 -10.60 5.77
C GLY A 74 -13.71 -11.34 4.69
N VAL A 75 -14.31 -12.39 4.13
CA VAL A 75 -13.70 -13.19 3.05
C VAL A 75 -13.47 -12.33 1.81
N THR A 76 -14.46 -11.52 1.44
CA THR A 76 -14.36 -10.66 0.25
C THR A 76 -13.30 -9.58 0.42
N ALA A 77 -13.24 -8.93 1.60
CA ALA A 77 -12.21 -7.95 1.91
C ALA A 77 -10.80 -8.56 1.88
N LEU A 78 -10.61 -9.75 2.44
CA LEU A 78 -9.33 -10.47 2.40
C LEU A 78 -8.93 -10.84 0.97
N PHE A 79 -9.88 -11.34 0.17
CA PHE A 79 -9.62 -11.70 -1.22
C PHE A 79 -9.20 -10.48 -2.05
N LEU A 80 -9.99 -9.39 -2.00
CA LEU A 80 -9.68 -8.15 -2.71
C LEU A 80 -8.37 -7.52 -2.26
N SER A 81 -8.07 -7.55 -0.96
CA SER A 81 -6.79 -7.05 -0.42
C SER A 81 -5.60 -7.86 -0.91
N THR A 82 -5.76 -9.18 -1.02
CA THR A 82 -4.72 -10.06 -1.56
C THR A 82 -4.46 -9.75 -3.03
N VAL A 83 -5.50 -9.60 -3.84
CA VAL A 83 -5.38 -9.21 -5.26
C VAL A 83 -4.72 -7.84 -5.41
N ALA A 84 -5.15 -6.85 -4.62
CA ALA A 84 -4.54 -5.51 -4.61
C ALA A 84 -3.04 -5.57 -4.27
N MET A 85 -2.65 -6.45 -3.35
CA MET A 85 -1.25 -6.63 -2.99
C MET A 85 -0.39 -7.30 -4.05
N LEU A 86 -0.97 -8.15 -4.90
CA LEU A 86 -0.26 -8.66 -6.08
C LEU A 86 0.09 -7.52 -7.05
N ILE A 87 -0.77 -6.51 -7.18
CA ILE A 87 -0.50 -5.32 -8.00
C ILE A 87 0.61 -4.47 -7.36
N LEU A 88 0.59 -4.31 -6.04
CA LEU A 88 1.59 -3.56 -5.27
C LEU A 88 2.90 -4.35 -5.02
N LEU A 89 3.03 -5.57 -5.55
CA LEU A 89 4.21 -6.41 -5.32
C LEU A 89 5.49 -5.78 -5.86
N ASN A 90 5.42 -5.15 -7.03
CA ASN A 90 6.55 -4.47 -7.66
C ASN A 90 7.09 -3.31 -6.81
N PRO A 91 6.26 -2.33 -6.37
CA PRO A 91 6.75 -1.25 -5.51
C PRO A 91 7.25 -1.76 -4.15
N ILE A 92 6.63 -2.81 -3.58
CA ILE A 92 7.12 -3.43 -2.33
C ILE A 92 8.49 -4.08 -2.56
N SER A 93 8.67 -4.82 -3.64
CA SER A 93 9.95 -5.44 -4.01
C SER A 93 11.04 -4.39 -4.19
N PHE A 94 10.75 -3.32 -4.92
CA PHE A 94 11.67 -2.20 -5.10
C PHE A 94 12.06 -1.57 -3.76
N PHE A 95 11.09 -1.36 -2.86
CA PHE A 95 11.36 -0.82 -1.53
C PHE A 95 12.28 -1.74 -0.71
N VAL A 96 12.07 -3.06 -0.74
CA VAL A 96 12.93 -4.03 -0.04
C VAL A 96 14.36 -4.01 -0.58
N GLN A 97 14.51 -3.97 -1.92
CA GLN A 97 15.82 -3.87 -2.56
C GLN A 97 16.52 -2.55 -2.23
N PHE A 98 15.79 -1.43 -2.28
CA PHE A 98 16.29 -0.11 -1.87
C PHE A 98 16.75 -0.13 -0.41
N GLN A 99 15.94 -0.71 0.47
CA GLN A 99 16.24 -0.77 1.90
C GLN A 99 17.55 -1.54 2.16
N PHE A 100 17.76 -2.64 1.46
CA PHE A 100 18.93 -3.47 1.63
C PHE A 100 20.19 -2.86 1.00
N HIS A 101 20.12 -2.43 -0.27
CA HIS A 101 21.31 -2.01 -1.01
C HIS A 101 21.70 -0.55 -0.77
N LEU A 102 20.72 0.33 -0.53
CA LEU A 102 20.89 1.77 -0.68
C LEU A 102 20.61 2.53 0.61
N GLU A 103 19.66 2.12 1.46
CA GLU A 103 19.28 2.89 2.67
C GLU A 103 20.48 3.25 3.55
N LYS A 104 21.37 2.29 3.82
CA LYS A 104 22.54 2.51 4.68
C LYS A 104 23.76 3.07 3.95
N LYS A 105 23.79 2.98 2.62
CA LYS A 105 24.91 3.41 1.79
C LYS A 105 24.74 4.84 1.24
N LEU A 106 23.51 5.37 1.26
CA LEU A 106 23.18 6.73 0.81
C LEU A 106 22.97 7.67 2.00
N LYS A 107 23.48 8.89 1.91
CA LYS A 107 23.18 9.96 2.88
C LYS A 107 21.71 10.38 2.82
N THR A 108 21.08 10.27 1.64
CA THR A 108 19.64 10.50 1.46
C THR A 108 18.76 9.29 1.78
N GLY A 109 19.34 8.14 2.16
CA GLY A 109 18.62 6.88 2.35
C GLY A 109 17.44 6.98 3.32
N ALA A 110 17.66 7.60 4.48
CA ALA A 110 16.61 7.84 5.48
C ALA A 110 15.50 8.78 4.96
N LEU A 111 15.84 9.73 4.10
CA LEU A 111 14.91 10.71 3.54
C LEU A 111 14.01 10.04 2.49
N ILE A 112 14.57 9.18 1.65
CA ILE A 112 13.81 8.36 0.68
C ILE A 112 12.89 7.40 1.42
N ARG A 113 13.36 6.70 2.46
CA ARG A 113 12.50 5.84 3.28
C ARG A 113 11.33 6.60 3.89
N LYS A 114 11.58 7.79 4.43
CA LYS A 114 10.51 8.64 4.98
C LYS A 114 9.50 9.04 3.89
N LYS A 115 9.98 9.36 2.68
CA LYS A 115 9.11 9.69 1.55
C LYS A 115 8.27 8.49 1.10
N CYS A 116 8.83 7.29 1.00
CA CYS A 116 8.06 6.07 0.73
C CYS A 116 6.98 5.80 1.78
N SER A 117 7.30 6.02 3.06
CA SER A 117 6.32 5.92 4.14
C SER A 117 5.19 6.94 4.00
N HIS A 118 5.50 8.19 3.61
CA HIS A 118 4.49 9.21 3.35
C HIS A 118 3.62 8.85 2.15
N ILE A 119 4.20 8.34 1.06
CA ILE A 119 3.45 7.89 -0.12
C ILE A 119 2.46 6.79 0.27
N SER A 120 2.90 5.79 1.04
CA SER A 120 2.01 4.74 1.54
C SER A 120 0.90 5.30 2.45
N MET A 121 1.22 6.23 3.33
CA MET A 121 0.22 6.88 4.19
C MET A 121 -0.82 7.66 3.38
N VAL A 122 -0.39 8.40 2.35
CA VAL A 122 -1.28 9.13 1.45
C VAL A 122 -2.15 8.15 0.66
N PHE A 123 -1.57 7.06 0.14
CA PHE A 123 -2.32 6.01 -0.56
C PHE A 123 -3.44 5.46 0.33
N PHE A 124 -3.13 5.04 1.56
CA PHE A 124 -4.14 4.49 2.45
C PHE A 124 -5.16 5.53 2.91
N GLY A 125 -4.75 6.78 3.12
CA GLY A 125 -5.65 7.88 3.46
C GLY A 125 -6.65 8.20 2.35
N VAL A 126 -6.16 8.36 1.12
CA VAL A 126 -7.00 8.62 -0.06
C VAL A 126 -7.92 7.43 -0.34
N PHE A 127 -7.38 6.21 -0.26
CA PHE A 127 -8.16 4.99 -0.45
C PHE A 127 -9.29 4.87 0.58
N ALA A 128 -9.00 5.05 1.87
CA ALA A 128 -10.02 5.03 2.92
C ALA A 128 -11.08 6.12 2.71
N SER A 129 -10.67 7.33 2.31
CA SER A 129 -11.58 8.45 2.04
C SER A 129 -12.55 8.14 0.90
N PHE A 130 -12.06 7.55 -0.20
CA PHE A 130 -12.92 7.10 -1.29
C PHE A 130 -13.80 5.91 -0.90
N CYS A 131 -13.32 4.97 -0.09
CA CYS A 131 -14.14 3.85 0.37
C CYS A 131 -15.29 4.34 1.28
N ILE A 132 -15.05 5.34 2.13
CA ILE A 132 -16.11 5.99 2.92
C ILE A 132 -17.11 6.69 1.99
N LEU A 133 -16.62 7.52 1.07
CA LEU A 133 -17.46 8.27 0.15
C LEU A 133 -18.33 7.33 -0.70
N PHE A 134 -17.73 6.34 -1.34
CA PHE A 134 -18.46 5.39 -2.18
C PHE A 134 -19.37 4.47 -1.36
N GLY A 135 -18.96 4.11 -0.14
CA GLY A 135 -19.83 3.37 0.79
C GLY A 135 -21.14 4.09 1.07
N SER A 136 -21.15 5.42 1.14
CA SER A 136 -22.37 6.22 1.38
C SER A 136 -23.31 6.33 0.18
N TYR A 137 -22.89 5.98 -1.04
CA TYR A 137 -23.71 6.11 -2.26
C TYR A 137 -23.95 4.79 -3.00
N ALA A 138 -23.13 3.77 -2.77
CA ALA A 138 -23.19 2.51 -3.47
C ALA A 138 -24.30 1.61 -2.93
N SER A 139 -24.98 0.87 -3.81
CA SER A 139 -25.91 -0.19 -3.44
C SER A 139 -25.47 -1.53 -4.03
N GLY A 140 -25.66 -2.61 -3.28
CA GLY A 140 -25.38 -3.99 -3.69
C GLY A 140 -24.07 -4.15 -4.47
N GLN A 141 -24.14 -4.69 -5.69
CA GLN A 141 -22.97 -5.06 -6.49
C GLN A 141 -22.15 -3.87 -7.03
N GLN A 142 -22.68 -2.64 -7.02
CA GLN A 142 -21.96 -1.46 -7.52
C GLN A 142 -20.74 -1.12 -6.67
N ILE A 143 -20.75 -1.53 -5.39
CA ILE A 143 -19.64 -1.29 -4.48
C ILE A 143 -18.34 -1.91 -4.97
N PHE A 144 -18.37 -3.09 -5.61
CA PHE A 144 -17.15 -3.76 -6.08
C PHE A 144 -16.43 -2.94 -7.15
N PHE A 145 -17.18 -2.35 -8.08
CA PHE A 145 -16.60 -1.47 -9.10
C PHE A 145 -16.03 -0.20 -8.47
N LEU A 146 -16.74 0.39 -7.52
CA LEU A 146 -16.30 1.61 -6.82
C LEU A 146 -15.08 1.38 -5.91
N LEU A 147 -14.96 0.19 -5.32
CA LEU A 147 -13.77 -0.22 -4.55
C LEU A 147 -12.55 -0.45 -5.45
N ALA A 148 -12.75 -1.02 -6.65
CA ALA A 148 -11.68 -1.10 -7.64
C ALA A 148 -11.26 0.31 -8.09
N LEU A 149 -12.23 1.18 -8.35
CA LEU A 149 -11.98 2.56 -8.74
C LEU A 149 -11.25 3.34 -7.63
N SER A 150 -11.65 3.20 -6.37
CA SER A 150 -10.97 3.86 -5.23
C SER A 150 -9.52 3.41 -5.11
N PHE A 151 -9.23 2.13 -5.35
CA PHE A 151 -7.87 1.62 -5.38
C PHE A 151 -7.03 2.28 -6.48
N PHE A 152 -7.52 2.29 -7.72
CA PHE A 152 -6.77 2.87 -8.84
C PHE A 152 -6.65 4.39 -8.76
N LEU A 153 -7.67 5.10 -8.27
CA LEU A 153 -7.60 6.54 -8.03
C LEU A 153 -6.58 6.88 -6.93
N SER A 154 -6.53 6.07 -5.86
CA SER A 154 -5.51 6.23 -4.83
C SER A 154 -4.09 5.94 -5.34
N LEU A 155 -3.94 4.92 -6.19
CA LEU A 155 -2.69 4.64 -6.88
C LEU A 155 -2.27 5.83 -7.77
N GLY A 156 -3.20 6.41 -8.53
CA GLY A 156 -2.95 7.58 -9.36
C GLY A 156 -2.61 8.84 -8.56
N ALA A 157 -3.21 9.02 -7.38
CA ALA A 157 -2.90 10.14 -6.49
C ALA A 157 -1.51 10.04 -5.83
N THR A 158 -0.88 8.88 -5.89
CA THR A 158 0.42 8.61 -5.26
C THR A 158 1.57 8.41 -6.24
N HIS A 159 1.28 8.57 -7.54
CA HIS A 159 2.25 8.55 -8.64
C HIS A 159 2.83 9.94 -8.93
#